data_AF-A0A3E4YL46-F1
#
_entry.id   AF-A0A3E4YL46-F1
#
_cell.length_a   1.000
_cell.length_b   1.000
_cell.length_c   1.000
_cell.angle_alpha   90.00
_cell.angle_beta   90.00
_cell.angle_gamma   90.00
#
_symmetry.space_group_name_H-M   'P 1'
#
loop_
_entity.id
_entity.type
_entity.pdbx_description
1 polymer ?
#
loop_
_entity_poly.entity_id
_entity_poly.type
_entity_poly.pdbx_seq_one_letter_code
_entity_poly.pdbx_strand_id
1 'polypeptide(L)'
;MKKKRLISSILLLALTGTMLTGCSQLDRVKDVIKPKEEAPKDYSAKIKKETSTNIVDESELETGNFYVMHKDKFYSLASYSTAFPDDVSDLETADTTYHAFFDLTQEENIPTIFLENDDKLVYYSEDTLLDYVSFERFRDDGYTISGYNYETLSGGQAYLSMSDGLDKTVVLDTDLYKQLSDLGVANDLLIDKVNKTKITKDYITDGILYGLKPNQECNLQAYEGTIYHNIKTTAEVHAFTNFELFRSAEYTPLKIENLYEVTIPKYFKNGYYWVNDIGMVRIITSGKSYVLNDFDSFNNPILEAIEDYDGTIKLPQVYSEVSELNQYKSETPGALGYVDPESDTTTTDSEKTDTKKPVIGKTNTKYFKVTANDTSGTIYINSDETDGNVILYTNTGKKTYAEYKTEAKRYEITLNDKDIKDTKEFVIATSGFAEKFEMSTPEGWKIENTTRDKVKDFVNNTSSKGEHER
;
A
#
# COMPACT_ATOMS: atom_id res chain seq x y z
N MET A 1 9.77 75.01 -40.21
CA MET A 1 10.16 74.69 -41.61
C MET A 1 11.30 73.67 -41.50
N LYS A 2 11.28 72.41 -41.95
CA LYS A 2 10.65 71.76 -43.10
C LYS A 2 10.01 70.40 -42.70
N LYS A 3 8.81 70.20 -43.24
CA LYS A 3 8.12 68.94 -43.57
C LYS A 3 9.03 68.09 -44.50
N LYS A 4 9.00 66.74 -44.59
CA LYS A 4 7.88 65.80 -44.70
C LYS A 4 8.45 64.35 -44.81
N ARG A 5 7.79 63.39 -44.12
CA ARG A 5 7.27 62.07 -44.58
C ARG A 5 8.30 61.01 -45.10
N LEU A 6 8.09 59.69 -45.00
CA LEU A 6 6.90 58.84 -45.19
C LEU A 6 7.36 57.38 -44.84
N ILE A 7 6.64 56.52 -44.11
CA ILE A 7 5.69 55.45 -44.56
C ILE A 7 5.37 54.63 -43.27
N SER A 8 4.15 54.66 -42.71
CA SER A 8 3.03 53.69 -42.85
C SER A 8 3.39 52.26 -42.37
N SER A 9 2.69 51.58 -41.44
CA SER A 9 1.25 51.31 -41.39
C SER A 9 0.78 50.75 -40.03
N ILE A 10 -0.32 51.29 -39.53
CA ILE A 10 -1.55 50.63 -39.04
C ILE A 10 -1.45 49.17 -38.52
N LEU A 11 -1.76 48.94 -37.23
CA LEU A 11 -2.87 48.06 -36.84
C LEU A 11 -3.29 48.33 -35.38
N LEU A 12 -4.58 48.59 -35.19
CA LEU A 12 -5.28 48.65 -33.92
C LEU A 12 -6.03 47.31 -33.78
N LEU A 13 -5.83 46.57 -32.69
CA LEU A 13 -6.80 45.59 -32.21
C LEU A 13 -6.51 45.24 -30.75
N ALA A 14 -7.47 45.59 -29.90
CA ALA A 14 -7.56 45.14 -28.54
C ALA A 14 -7.81 43.63 -28.50
N LEU A 15 -7.10 42.91 -27.63
CA LEU A 15 -7.57 41.62 -27.12
C LEU A 15 -7.17 41.45 -25.67
N THR A 16 -8.21 41.39 -24.84
CA THR A 16 -8.27 40.76 -23.53
C THR A 16 -7.58 39.39 -23.56
N GLY A 17 -6.71 39.13 -22.59
CA GLY A 17 -6.07 37.83 -22.39
C GLY A 17 -6.03 37.49 -20.90
N THR A 18 -7.13 36.95 -20.39
CA THR A 18 -7.13 36.04 -19.25
C THR A 18 -6.30 34.80 -19.59
N MET A 19 -5.36 34.43 -18.72
CA MET A 19 -4.82 33.07 -18.59
C MET A 19 -4.62 32.88 -17.07
N LEU A 20 -5.24 31.98 -16.29
CA LEU A 20 -5.87 30.68 -16.53
C LEU A 20 -5.03 29.80 -17.46
N THR A 21 -4.01 29.13 -16.92
CA THR A 21 -4.09 27.72 -16.45
C THR A 21 -2.67 27.24 -16.17
N GLY A 22 -2.37 26.95 -14.90
CA GLY A 22 -1.18 26.21 -14.51
C GLY A 22 -1.39 24.72 -14.76
N CYS A 23 -1.17 24.29 -16.00
CA CYS A 23 -1.00 22.89 -16.39
C CYS A 23 0.25 22.83 -17.24
N SER A 24 1.43 22.64 -16.63
CA SER A 24 2.69 22.53 -17.39
C SER A 24 3.61 21.41 -16.90
N GLN A 25 3.12 20.44 -16.14
CA GLN A 25 3.93 19.28 -15.74
C GLN A 25 3.82 18.08 -16.69
N LEU A 26 2.82 18.01 -17.57
CA LEU A 26 2.65 16.86 -18.48
C LEU A 26 3.42 16.92 -19.81
N ASP A 27 3.93 18.08 -20.24
CA ASP A 27 4.52 18.21 -21.59
C ASP A 27 6.02 17.83 -21.67
N ARG A 28 6.67 17.46 -20.56
CA ARG A 28 8.10 17.12 -20.55
C ARG A 28 8.45 15.69 -21.00
N VAL A 29 7.47 14.83 -21.29
CA VAL A 29 7.70 13.40 -21.62
C VAL A 29 7.86 13.13 -23.13
N LYS A 30 7.69 14.13 -24.01
CA LYS A 30 7.57 13.86 -25.46
C LYS A 30 8.88 13.62 -26.23
N ASP A 31 10.06 13.86 -25.66
CA ASP A 31 11.32 13.72 -26.39
C ASP A 31 12.39 12.89 -25.67
N VAL A 32 12.22 11.56 -25.61
CA VAL A 32 13.34 10.61 -25.41
C VAL A 32 13.20 9.38 -26.32
N ILE A 33 13.83 9.51 -27.51
CA ILE A 33 14.56 8.54 -28.37
C ILE A 33 13.92 7.17 -28.71
N LYS A 34 13.98 6.85 -30.01
CA LYS A 34 13.37 5.71 -30.72
C LYS A 34 14.00 4.34 -30.38
N PRO A 35 13.20 3.26 -30.28
CA PRO A 35 13.67 1.91 -29.97
C PRO A 35 14.11 1.11 -31.19
N LYS A 36 14.93 0.08 -30.95
CA LYS A 36 15.04 -1.10 -31.81
C LYS A 36 14.36 -2.25 -31.06
N GLU A 37 13.39 -2.87 -31.73
CA GLU A 37 12.28 -3.69 -31.21
C GLU A 37 12.69 -5.04 -30.62
N GLU A 38 12.18 -5.35 -29.43
CA GLU A 38 10.98 -6.20 -29.34
C GLU A 38 9.79 -5.29 -29.03
N ALA A 39 8.61 -5.57 -29.59
CA ALA A 39 7.45 -4.68 -29.46
C ALA A 39 7.11 -4.50 -27.96
N PRO A 40 7.24 -3.28 -27.39
CA PRO A 40 6.72 -3.02 -26.06
C PRO A 40 5.22 -3.33 -26.09
N LYS A 41 4.66 -3.85 -24.97
CA LYS A 41 3.20 -3.74 -24.79
C LYS A 41 2.84 -2.29 -25.05
N ASP A 42 1.90 -2.06 -25.96
CA ASP A 42 1.42 -0.70 -26.20
C ASP A 42 0.61 -0.29 -24.97
N TYR A 43 1.28 0.34 -24.01
CA TYR A 43 0.66 0.82 -22.77
C TYR A 43 -0.35 1.95 -23.02
N SER A 44 -0.42 2.47 -24.24
CA SER A 44 -1.49 3.37 -24.70
C SER A 44 -2.73 2.63 -25.21
N ALA A 45 -2.66 1.29 -25.35
CA ALA A 45 -3.79 0.48 -25.77
C ALA A 45 -4.86 0.41 -24.69
N LYS A 46 -6.13 0.47 -25.14
CA LYS A 46 -7.28 0.27 -24.25
C LYS A 46 -7.36 -1.19 -23.82
N ILE A 47 -7.19 -1.43 -22.52
CA ILE A 47 -7.38 -2.72 -21.86
C ILE A 47 -8.86 -2.87 -21.52
N LYS A 48 -9.50 -3.97 -21.96
CA LYS A 48 -10.96 -4.17 -21.90
C LYS A 48 -11.42 -5.44 -21.19
N LYS A 49 -10.50 -6.19 -20.57
CA LYS A 49 -10.75 -7.52 -20.03
C LYS A 49 -10.18 -7.65 -18.63
N GLU A 50 -10.66 -8.65 -17.90
CA GLU A 50 -10.07 -9.18 -16.67
C GLU A 50 -8.54 -9.21 -16.82
N THR A 51 -7.86 -8.49 -15.93
CA THR A 51 -6.40 -8.34 -15.99
C THR A 51 -5.71 -9.42 -15.20
N SER A 52 -6.26 -9.76 -14.04
CA SER A 52 -5.65 -10.70 -13.12
C SER A 52 -5.74 -12.13 -13.62
N THR A 53 -4.58 -12.79 -13.61
CA THR A 53 -4.45 -14.24 -13.82
C THR A 53 -4.64 -15.04 -12.53
N ASN A 54 -4.75 -14.37 -11.38
CA ASN A 54 -4.81 -15.00 -10.05
C ASN A 54 -6.25 -15.35 -9.65
N ILE A 55 -6.86 -16.27 -10.40
CA ILE A 55 -8.19 -16.82 -10.11
C ILE A 55 -8.12 -17.74 -8.90
N VAL A 56 -9.09 -17.61 -8.00
CA VAL A 56 -9.28 -18.44 -6.81
C VAL A 56 -10.60 -19.17 -6.91
N ASP A 57 -10.59 -20.48 -6.64
CA ASP A 57 -11.82 -21.26 -6.54
C ASP A 57 -12.58 -20.93 -5.26
N GLU A 58 -13.92 -20.99 -5.29
CA GLU A 58 -14.77 -20.64 -4.14
C GLU A 58 -14.42 -21.43 -2.87
N SER A 59 -13.98 -22.68 -3.01
CA SER A 59 -13.55 -23.53 -1.89
C SER A 59 -12.19 -23.16 -1.29
N GLU A 60 -11.45 -22.26 -1.94
CA GLU A 60 -10.11 -21.81 -1.54
C GLU A 60 -10.14 -20.37 -1.02
N LEU A 61 -11.33 -19.77 -0.86
CA LEU A 61 -11.47 -18.46 -0.24
C LEU A 61 -11.01 -18.52 1.22
N GLU A 62 -10.15 -17.58 1.60
CA GLU A 62 -9.59 -17.48 2.93
C GLU A 62 -10.40 -16.49 3.77
N THR A 63 -10.90 -16.94 4.93
CA THR A 63 -11.58 -16.10 5.91
C THR A 63 -10.79 -14.81 6.20
N GLY A 64 -11.49 -13.68 6.19
CA GLY A 64 -10.92 -12.37 6.47
C GLY A 64 -10.29 -11.68 5.26
N ASN A 65 -10.53 -12.15 4.02
CA ASN A 65 -9.96 -11.55 2.82
C ASN A 65 -11.01 -10.91 1.89
N PHE A 66 -10.51 -10.04 1.01
CA PHE A 66 -11.27 -9.46 -0.09
C PHE A 66 -10.89 -10.07 -1.43
N TYR A 67 -11.87 -10.11 -2.33
CA TYR A 67 -11.73 -10.63 -3.68
C TYR A 67 -12.49 -9.75 -4.65
N VAL A 68 -12.01 -9.66 -5.89
CA VAL A 68 -12.82 -9.16 -6.99
C VAL A 68 -13.64 -10.33 -7.54
N MET A 69 -14.95 -10.16 -7.62
CA MET A 69 -15.86 -11.12 -8.21
C MET A 69 -16.29 -10.63 -9.60
N HIS A 70 -15.84 -11.35 -10.62
CA HIS A 70 -16.26 -11.16 -12.01
C HIS A 70 -17.19 -12.30 -12.41
N LYS A 71 -18.49 -12.00 -12.47
CA LYS A 71 -19.53 -13.03 -12.60
C LYS A 71 -19.44 -14.03 -11.45
N ASP A 72 -18.98 -15.26 -11.74
CA ASP A 72 -18.87 -16.37 -10.78
C ASP A 72 -17.40 -16.76 -10.50
N LYS A 73 -16.45 -15.86 -10.77
CA LYS A 73 -15.02 -16.09 -10.55
C LYS A 73 -14.46 -15.09 -9.55
N PHE A 74 -13.60 -15.57 -8.65
CA PHE A 74 -12.93 -14.76 -7.64
C PHE A 74 -11.48 -14.52 -8.02
N TYR A 75 -10.99 -13.31 -7.76
CA TYR A 75 -9.62 -12.89 -8.02
C TYR A 75 -9.06 -12.27 -6.75
N SER A 76 -7.91 -12.76 -6.29
CA SER A 76 -7.24 -12.19 -5.12
C SER A 76 -6.78 -10.77 -5.40
N LEU A 77 -6.84 -9.90 -4.38
CA LEU A 77 -6.15 -8.62 -4.45
C LEU A 77 -4.64 -8.83 -4.54
N ALA A 78 -3.94 -7.93 -5.22
CA ALA A 78 -2.52 -8.10 -5.50
C ALA A 78 -1.65 -7.44 -4.44
N SER A 79 -0.65 -8.17 -3.96
CA SER A 79 0.44 -7.64 -3.13
C SER A 79 1.74 -8.21 -3.67
N TYR A 80 2.81 -7.41 -3.71
CA TYR A 80 4.12 -7.85 -4.16
C TYR A 80 5.23 -7.34 -3.24
N SER A 81 5.62 -6.08 -3.39
CA SER A 81 6.61 -5.46 -2.52
C SER A 81 6.09 -4.12 -2.05
N THR A 82 6.25 -3.86 -0.76
CA THR A 82 5.83 -2.61 -0.13
C THR A 82 6.97 -2.05 0.67
N ALA A 83 7.11 -0.73 0.66
CA ALA A 83 7.92 0.01 1.61
C ALA A 83 6.94 0.69 2.57
N PHE A 84 6.48 -0.07 3.56
CA PHE A 84 5.66 0.45 4.65
C PHE A 84 6.55 0.56 5.90
N PRO A 85 6.56 1.70 6.60
CA PRO A 85 7.22 1.84 7.89
C PRO A 85 6.83 0.71 8.86
N ASP A 86 7.81 0.19 9.60
CA ASP A 86 7.69 -1.00 10.46
C ASP A 86 6.65 -0.87 11.62
N ASP A 87 6.03 0.31 11.81
CA ASP A 87 5.38 0.69 13.07
C ASP A 87 3.99 1.34 12.98
N VAL A 88 3.28 1.25 11.85
CA VAL A 88 1.93 1.85 11.75
C VAL A 88 0.87 0.76 11.59
N SER A 89 0.23 0.44 12.71
CA SER A 89 -1.15 -0.06 12.69
C SER A 89 -2.05 1.16 12.82
N ASP A 90 -2.96 1.34 11.86
CA ASP A 90 -3.93 2.44 11.76
C ASP A 90 -3.38 3.75 11.18
N LEU A 91 -3.16 3.78 9.86
CA LEU A 91 -3.06 5.07 9.17
C LEU A 91 -4.34 5.88 9.43
N GLU A 92 -4.17 7.03 10.07
CA GLU A 92 -5.23 8.04 10.25
C GLU A 92 -5.25 9.08 9.13
N THR A 93 -4.19 9.11 8.31
CA THR A 93 -3.99 9.97 7.14
C THR A 93 -3.26 9.19 6.07
N ALA A 94 -3.41 9.62 4.81
CA ALA A 94 -2.51 9.17 3.77
C ALA A 94 -1.05 9.54 4.12
N ASP A 95 -0.11 8.68 3.79
CA ASP A 95 1.31 8.85 4.09
C ASP A 95 2.14 8.62 2.82
N THR A 96 2.74 9.68 2.30
CA THR A 96 3.52 9.63 1.07
C THR A 96 4.83 8.86 1.19
N THR A 97 5.17 8.35 2.37
CA THR A 97 6.28 7.41 2.56
C THR A 97 5.86 5.95 2.33
N TYR A 98 4.55 5.69 2.18
CA TYR A 98 4.02 4.37 1.88
C TYR A 98 4.05 4.13 0.39
N HIS A 99 4.92 3.21 -0.02
CA HIS A 99 5.03 2.81 -1.42
C HIS A 99 4.62 1.37 -1.63
N ALA A 100 3.92 1.12 -2.73
CA ALA A 100 3.70 -0.22 -3.26
C ALA A 100 4.42 -0.33 -4.60
N PHE A 101 5.01 -1.50 -4.84
CA PHE A 101 5.81 -1.80 -6.01
C PHE A 101 5.27 -3.06 -6.65
N PHE A 102 5.22 -3.06 -7.98
CA PHE A 102 4.86 -4.23 -8.78
C PHE A 102 5.86 -4.36 -9.93
N ASP A 103 6.51 -5.50 -10.06
CA ASP A 103 7.19 -5.82 -11.31
C ASP A 103 6.14 -6.03 -12.43
N LEU A 104 6.60 -6.10 -13.67
CA LEU A 104 5.72 -6.26 -14.83
C LEU A 104 4.86 -7.53 -14.83
N THR A 105 5.29 -8.59 -14.14
CA THR A 105 4.54 -9.84 -14.02
C THR A 105 3.48 -9.70 -12.93
N GLN A 106 3.86 -9.15 -11.78
CA GLN A 106 2.96 -8.97 -10.63
C GLN A 106 1.92 -7.89 -10.87
N GLU A 107 2.23 -6.88 -11.68
CA GLU A 107 1.27 -5.88 -12.11
C GLU A 107 0.08 -6.50 -12.86
N GLU A 108 0.31 -7.58 -13.64
CA GLU A 108 -0.79 -8.29 -14.31
C GLU A 108 -1.76 -8.88 -13.29
N ASN A 109 -1.29 -9.24 -12.09
CA ASN A 109 -2.11 -9.83 -11.05
C ASN A 109 -3.02 -8.82 -10.35
N ILE A 110 -2.85 -7.51 -10.55
CA ILE A 110 -3.76 -6.48 -9.99
C ILE A 110 -5.15 -6.66 -10.63
N PRO A 111 -6.17 -7.13 -9.87
CA PRO A 111 -7.51 -7.31 -10.41
C PRO A 111 -8.15 -5.94 -10.68
N THR A 112 -9.05 -5.89 -11.67
CA THR A 112 -9.68 -4.64 -12.11
C THR A 112 -11.20 -4.73 -11.97
N ILE A 113 -11.81 -3.91 -11.12
CA ILE A 113 -13.27 -3.76 -11.04
C ILE A 113 -13.73 -2.74 -12.08
N PHE A 114 -14.61 -3.13 -13.00
CA PHE A 114 -15.37 -2.20 -13.84
C PHE A 114 -16.77 -2.04 -13.25
N LEU A 115 -17.06 -0.87 -12.67
CA LEU A 115 -18.36 -0.62 -12.01
C LEU A 115 -19.56 -0.74 -12.98
N GLU A 116 -19.35 -0.55 -14.29
CA GLU A 116 -20.37 -0.73 -15.33
C GLU A 116 -20.54 -2.19 -15.84
N ASN A 117 -19.79 -3.15 -15.30
CA ASN A 117 -19.84 -4.56 -15.68
C ASN A 117 -20.43 -5.48 -14.60
N ASP A 118 -21.06 -4.92 -13.57
CA ASP A 118 -21.53 -5.65 -12.39
C ASP A 118 -20.40 -6.43 -11.66
N ASP A 119 -19.15 -5.98 -11.84
CA ASP A 119 -18.00 -6.48 -11.10
C ASP A 119 -18.11 -6.02 -9.64
N LYS A 120 -17.76 -6.89 -8.70
CA LYS A 120 -17.96 -6.63 -7.26
C LYS A 120 -16.67 -6.79 -6.49
N LEU A 121 -16.48 -5.94 -5.49
CA LEU A 121 -15.57 -6.23 -4.39
C LEU A 121 -16.36 -7.04 -3.36
N VAL A 122 -15.87 -8.22 -2.99
CA VAL A 122 -16.50 -9.08 -1.99
C VAL A 122 -15.54 -9.38 -0.85
N TYR A 123 -16.08 -9.49 0.35
CA TYR A 123 -15.39 -9.93 1.55
C TYR A 123 -15.86 -11.33 1.91
N TYR A 124 -14.93 -12.27 2.13
CA TYR A 124 -15.22 -13.63 2.55
C TYR A 124 -14.83 -13.85 4.01
N SER A 125 -15.75 -14.40 4.81
CA SER A 125 -15.49 -14.72 6.20
C SER A 125 -16.47 -15.73 6.77
N GLU A 126 -15.93 -16.75 7.44
CA GLU A 126 -16.72 -17.79 8.12
C GLU A 126 -17.09 -17.44 9.57
N ASP A 127 -16.32 -16.56 10.22
CA ASP A 127 -16.40 -16.32 11.67
C ASP A 127 -16.27 -14.85 12.10
N THR A 128 -15.91 -13.96 11.18
CA THR A 128 -15.59 -12.56 11.46
C THR A 128 -16.56 -11.64 10.76
N LEU A 129 -17.19 -10.72 11.51
CA LEU A 129 -18.01 -9.65 10.95
C LEU A 129 -17.12 -8.52 10.44
N LEU A 130 -17.48 -7.96 9.29
CA LEU A 130 -16.84 -6.78 8.74
C LEU A 130 -17.43 -5.52 9.38
N ASP A 131 -16.63 -4.73 10.10
CA ASP A 131 -17.07 -3.45 10.67
C ASP A 131 -17.04 -2.34 9.60
N TYR A 132 -15.87 -2.16 8.98
CA TYR A 132 -15.67 -1.22 7.87
C TYR A 132 -14.59 -1.73 6.91
N VAL A 133 -14.55 -1.10 5.73
CA VAL A 133 -13.53 -1.28 4.70
C VAL A 133 -12.72 0.02 4.60
N SER A 134 -11.41 -0.05 4.74
CA SER A 134 -10.47 1.00 4.38
C SER A 134 -10.01 0.85 2.93
N PHE A 135 -9.95 1.98 2.24
CA PHE A 135 -9.45 2.11 0.89
C PHE A 135 -8.35 3.18 0.88
N GLU A 136 -7.12 2.74 0.75
CA GLU A 136 -5.98 3.61 0.55
C GLU A 136 -5.77 3.78 -0.95
N ARG A 137 -5.94 4.99 -1.47
CA ARG A 137 -5.69 5.26 -2.89
C ARG A 137 -4.22 5.60 -3.08
N PHE A 138 -3.62 4.93 -4.05
CA PHE A 138 -2.24 5.11 -4.43
C PHE A 138 -2.12 5.85 -5.76
N ARG A 139 -1.23 6.83 -5.80
CA ARG A 139 -0.84 7.61 -6.97
C ARG A 139 0.05 6.72 -7.82
N ASP A 140 -0.26 6.64 -9.10
CA ASP A 140 0.57 5.96 -10.09
C ASP A 140 1.79 6.86 -10.41
N ASP A 141 2.97 6.47 -9.92
CA ASP A 141 4.23 7.19 -10.14
C ASP A 141 4.95 6.74 -11.43
N GLY A 142 4.38 5.77 -12.13
CA GLY A 142 4.96 5.15 -13.30
C GLY A 142 6.13 4.22 -12.98
N TYR A 143 6.88 3.87 -14.03
CA TYR A 143 8.00 2.95 -13.92
C TYR A 143 9.25 3.66 -13.40
N THR A 144 9.95 3.00 -12.49
CA THR A 144 11.16 3.50 -11.82
C THR A 144 12.26 2.44 -11.85
N ILE A 145 13.48 2.88 -11.55
CA ILE A 145 14.52 1.98 -11.02
C ILE A 145 14.13 1.67 -9.57
N SER A 146 14.27 0.41 -9.16
CA SER A 146 13.71 -0.16 -7.93
C SER A 146 14.24 0.37 -6.59
N GLY A 147 14.98 1.48 -6.58
CA GLY A 147 15.35 2.18 -5.35
C GLY A 147 14.18 3.04 -4.85
N TYR A 148 14.04 3.11 -3.53
CA TYR A 148 13.11 3.99 -2.82
C TYR A 148 13.87 4.69 -1.68
N ASN A 149 13.28 5.74 -1.09
CA ASN A 149 13.99 6.67 -0.19
C ASN A 149 15.10 7.46 -0.89
N TYR A 150 14.85 7.90 -2.13
CA TYR A 150 15.68 8.92 -2.76
C TYR A 150 15.56 10.25 -2.01
N GLU A 151 16.70 10.75 -1.56
CA GLU A 151 16.82 12.03 -0.88
C GLU A 151 17.63 13.01 -1.72
N THR A 152 17.69 14.27 -1.26
CA THR A 152 18.42 15.32 -1.96
C THR A 152 19.39 16.04 -1.05
N LEU A 153 20.61 16.22 -1.54
CA LEU A 153 21.60 17.06 -0.88
C LEU A 153 21.17 18.53 -0.99
N SER A 154 21.75 19.40 -0.16
CA SER A 154 21.52 20.86 -0.21
C SER A 154 21.84 21.49 -1.57
N GLY A 155 22.72 20.85 -2.36
CA GLY A 155 23.02 21.22 -3.75
C GLY A 155 21.98 20.77 -4.78
N GLY A 156 20.91 20.08 -4.37
CA GLY A 156 19.86 19.54 -5.21
C GLY A 156 20.21 18.25 -5.95
N GLN A 157 21.34 17.63 -5.63
CA GLN A 157 21.73 16.33 -6.20
C GLN A 157 20.97 15.21 -5.48
N ALA A 158 20.51 14.21 -6.22
CA ALA A 158 19.79 13.09 -5.65
C ALA A 158 20.76 12.01 -5.16
N TYR A 159 20.45 11.37 -4.04
CA TYR A 159 21.13 10.17 -3.57
C TYR A 159 20.12 9.16 -3.06
N LEU A 160 20.49 7.89 -3.08
CA LEU A 160 19.76 6.81 -2.45
C LEU A 160 20.32 6.63 -1.04
N SER A 161 19.51 6.84 -0.01
CA SER A 161 19.92 6.69 1.39
C SER A 161 20.01 5.21 1.75
N MET A 162 21.18 4.73 2.17
CA MET A 162 21.40 3.32 2.53
C MET A 162 21.39 3.11 4.05
N SER A 163 20.91 4.10 4.81
CA SER A 163 20.96 4.13 6.28
C SER A 163 20.32 2.92 6.94
N ASP A 164 19.26 2.39 6.33
CA ASP A 164 18.47 1.27 6.86
C ASP A 164 18.86 -0.09 6.24
N GLY A 165 19.87 -0.12 5.37
CA GLY A 165 20.33 -1.30 4.66
C GLY A 165 19.71 -1.47 3.28
N LEU A 166 20.36 -2.28 2.44
CA LEU A 166 19.98 -2.47 1.03
C LEU A 166 18.57 -3.07 0.88
N ASP A 167 18.19 -4.01 1.73
CA ASP A 167 16.88 -4.68 1.74
C ASP A 167 15.72 -3.77 2.17
N LYS A 168 16.03 -2.64 2.83
CA LYS A 168 15.09 -1.59 3.22
C LYS A 168 15.17 -0.32 2.35
N THR A 169 15.91 -0.39 1.24
CA THR A 169 16.15 0.75 0.35
C THR A 169 15.86 0.42 -1.11
N VAL A 170 15.97 -0.85 -1.49
CA VAL A 170 15.76 -1.31 -2.86
C VAL A 170 14.83 -2.51 -2.84
N VAL A 171 13.87 -2.54 -3.77
CA VAL A 171 12.95 -3.67 -3.92
C VAL A 171 13.76 -4.94 -4.17
N LEU A 172 13.51 -5.96 -3.35
CA LEU A 172 14.23 -7.24 -3.39
C LEU A 172 14.13 -7.90 -4.78
N ASP A 173 15.14 -8.70 -5.12
CA ASP A 173 15.22 -9.49 -6.35
C ASP A 173 15.21 -8.73 -7.69
N THR A 174 15.17 -7.40 -7.65
CA THR A 174 15.32 -6.54 -8.83
C THR A 174 16.78 -6.47 -9.32
N ASP A 175 16.98 -6.00 -10.56
CA ASP A 175 18.30 -5.84 -11.16
C ASP A 175 19.14 -4.84 -10.35
N LEU A 176 18.58 -3.71 -9.89
CA LEU A 176 19.34 -2.78 -9.04
C LEU A 176 19.80 -3.47 -7.74
N TYR A 177 18.91 -4.22 -7.06
CA TYR A 177 19.25 -4.92 -5.82
C TYR A 177 20.43 -5.88 -6.04
N LYS A 178 20.36 -6.71 -7.10
CA LYS A 178 21.41 -7.65 -7.48
C LYS A 178 22.74 -6.94 -7.75
N GLN A 179 22.71 -5.87 -8.54
CA GLN A 179 23.91 -5.14 -8.91
C GLN A 179 24.57 -4.45 -7.72
N LEU A 180 23.78 -3.84 -6.83
CA LEU A 180 24.30 -3.20 -5.61
C LEU A 180 24.86 -4.24 -4.62
N SER A 181 24.19 -5.38 -4.48
CA SER A 181 24.66 -6.51 -3.69
C SER A 181 25.99 -7.06 -4.21
N ASP A 182 26.10 -7.29 -5.52
CA ASP A 182 27.32 -7.81 -6.16
C ASP A 182 28.50 -6.83 -6.05
N LEU A 183 28.22 -5.53 -6.11
CA LEU A 183 29.22 -4.47 -5.92
C LEU A 183 29.59 -4.25 -4.44
N GLY A 184 28.79 -4.76 -3.50
CA GLY A 184 28.98 -4.56 -2.07
C GLY A 184 28.78 -3.10 -1.62
N VAL A 185 27.89 -2.36 -2.29
CA VAL A 185 27.56 -0.98 -1.91
C VAL A 185 26.80 -0.99 -0.59
N ALA A 186 27.28 -0.25 0.40
CA ALA A 186 26.71 -0.27 1.76
C ALA A 186 26.46 1.12 2.34
N ASN A 187 26.97 2.18 1.73
CA ASN A 187 26.75 3.57 2.14
C ASN A 187 25.91 4.32 1.10
N ASP A 188 25.41 5.49 1.49
CA ASP A 188 24.61 6.39 0.64
C ASP A 188 25.21 6.56 -0.75
N LEU A 189 24.35 6.41 -1.75
CA LEU A 189 24.75 6.33 -3.14
C LEU A 189 24.24 7.55 -3.89
N LEU A 190 25.13 8.51 -4.15
CA LEU A 190 24.82 9.68 -4.98
C LEU A 190 24.53 9.24 -6.42
N ILE A 191 23.38 9.64 -6.97
CA ILE A 191 23.01 9.37 -8.36
C ILE A 191 23.27 10.63 -9.18
N ASP A 192 24.42 10.72 -9.85
CA ASP A 192 24.73 11.88 -10.70
C ASP A 192 23.93 11.84 -12.00
N LYS A 193 23.91 10.68 -12.67
CA LYS A 193 23.21 10.52 -13.95
C LYS A 193 22.54 9.17 -14.07
N VAL A 194 21.38 9.17 -14.72
CA VAL A 194 20.80 7.99 -15.36
C VAL A 194 20.93 8.19 -16.86
N ASN A 195 21.64 7.28 -17.52
CA ASN A 195 22.02 7.41 -18.92
C ASN A 195 22.80 8.71 -19.18
N LYS A 196 22.20 9.66 -19.90
CA LYS A 196 22.79 10.98 -20.21
C LYS A 196 22.16 12.12 -19.40
N THR A 197 21.14 11.83 -18.62
CA THR A 197 20.36 12.83 -17.89
C THR A 197 20.95 13.01 -16.51
N LYS A 198 21.26 14.25 -16.14
CA LYS A 198 21.68 14.59 -14.78
C LYS A 198 20.47 14.51 -13.85
N ILE A 199 20.59 13.70 -12.81
CA ILE A 199 19.54 13.55 -11.81
C ILE A 199 19.71 14.61 -10.74
N THR A 200 18.60 15.27 -10.43
CA THR A 200 18.51 16.32 -9.43
C THR A 200 17.18 16.15 -8.70
N LYS A 201 16.93 16.97 -7.67
CA LYS A 201 15.65 17.00 -6.94
C LYS A 201 14.42 17.06 -7.84
N ASP A 202 14.56 17.68 -9.02
CA ASP A 202 13.45 17.81 -9.96
C ASP A 202 12.99 16.46 -10.50
N TYR A 203 13.78 15.38 -10.40
CA TYR A 203 13.46 14.02 -10.86
C TYR A 203 13.03 13.08 -9.73
N ILE A 204 12.96 13.59 -8.49
CA ILE A 204 12.59 12.83 -7.31
C ILE A 204 11.27 13.37 -6.78
N THR A 205 10.31 12.49 -6.57
CA THR A 205 9.02 12.80 -5.93
C THR A 205 8.75 11.74 -4.89
N ASP A 206 8.50 12.14 -3.64
CA ASP A 206 8.20 11.24 -2.52
C ASP A 206 9.16 10.05 -2.43
N GLY A 207 10.47 10.30 -2.52
CA GLY A 207 11.47 9.22 -2.41
C GLY A 207 11.59 8.30 -3.63
N ILE A 208 10.89 8.57 -4.74
CA ILE A 208 10.90 7.77 -5.98
C ILE A 208 11.50 8.58 -7.14
N LEU A 209 12.28 7.90 -8.00
CA LEU A 209 12.82 8.48 -9.23
C LEU A 209 11.83 8.27 -10.39
N TYR A 210 11.29 9.37 -10.94
CA TYR A 210 10.22 9.27 -11.94
C TYR A 210 10.68 9.52 -13.38
N GLY A 211 9.80 9.19 -14.34
CA GLY A 211 9.96 9.56 -15.75
C GLY A 211 10.67 8.54 -16.62
N LEU A 212 10.75 7.28 -16.19
CA LEU A 212 11.29 6.19 -16.98
C LEU A 212 10.18 5.43 -17.71
N LYS A 213 10.57 4.76 -18.81
CA LYS A 213 9.68 3.85 -19.54
C LYS A 213 9.81 2.44 -18.97
N PRO A 214 8.74 1.62 -19.02
CA PRO A 214 8.84 0.21 -18.63
C PRO A 214 9.95 -0.52 -19.39
N ASN A 215 10.73 -1.32 -18.67
CA ASN A 215 11.92 -2.05 -19.15
C ASN A 215 13.00 -1.18 -19.81
N GLN A 216 13.03 0.12 -19.53
CA GLN A 216 14.09 0.95 -20.05
C GLN A 216 15.43 0.56 -19.42
N GLU A 217 16.40 0.18 -20.26
CA GLU A 217 17.79 0.02 -19.83
C GLU A 217 18.35 1.35 -19.30
N CYS A 218 18.91 1.30 -18.10
CA CYS A 218 19.41 2.43 -17.35
C CYS A 218 20.86 2.19 -16.95
N ASN A 219 21.74 3.13 -17.27
CA ASN A 219 23.11 3.14 -16.81
C ASN A 219 23.31 4.28 -15.80
N LEU A 220 23.42 3.92 -14.53
CA LEU A 220 23.59 4.84 -13.40
C LEU A 220 25.07 5.15 -13.23
N GLN A 221 25.40 6.43 -13.30
CA GLN A 221 26.68 6.96 -12.86
C GLN A 221 26.50 7.39 -11.41
N ALA A 222 27.02 6.58 -10.51
CA ALA A 222 26.76 6.70 -9.08
C ALA A 222 28.05 6.79 -8.27
N TYR A 223 27.98 7.39 -7.09
CA TYR A 223 29.13 7.59 -6.22
C TYR A 223 28.83 7.20 -4.77
N GLU A 224 29.63 6.30 -4.22
CA GLU A 224 29.68 6.00 -2.79
C GLU A 224 30.83 6.83 -2.19
N GLY A 225 30.50 7.98 -1.60
CA GLY A 225 31.48 9.02 -1.33
C GLY A 225 32.15 9.51 -2.62
N THR A 226 33.44 9.19 -2.82
CA THR A 226 34.17 9.51 -4.07
C THR A 226 34.44 8.28 -4.95
N ILE A 227 33.97 7.10 -4.54
CA ILE A 227 34.13 5.87 -5.32
C ILE A 227 33.10 5.87 -6.44
N TYR A 228 33.55 5.77 -7.68
CA TYR A 228 32.67 5.76 -8.84
C TYR A 228 32.15 4.35 -9.16
N HIS A 229 30.84 4.26 -9.35
CA HIS A 229 30.16 3.06 -9.83
C HIS A 229 29.46 3.36 -11.16
N ASN A 230 29.51 2.38 -12.07
CA ASN A 230 28.74 2.38 -13.30
C ASN A 230 27.78 1.19 -13.28
N ILE A 231 26.57 1.42 -12.78
CA ILE A 231 25.59 0.36 -12.50
C ILE A 231 24.63 0.27 -13.68
N LYS A 232 24.51 -0.93 -14.27
CA LYS A 232 23.51 -1.21 -15.30
C LYS A 232 22.29 -1.81 -14.63
N THR A 233 21.11 -1.27 -14.92
CA THR A 233 19.84 -1.72 -14.35
C THR A 233 18.70 -1.47 -15.34
N THR A 234 17.48 -1.85 -14.99
CA THR A 234 16.27 -1.66 -15.79
C THR A 234 15.18 -0.97 -14.97
N ALA A 235 14.35 -0.17 -15.64
CA ALA A 235 13.12 0.37 -15.05
C ALA A 235 12.00 -0.69 -15.09
N GLU A 236 12.13 -1.72 -14.27
CA GLU A 236 11.28 -2.92 -14.28
C GLU A 236 10.16 -2.93 -13.23
N VAL A 237 10.16 -1.93 -12.33
CA VAL A 237 9.18 -1.79 -11.25
C VAL A 237 8.24 -0.63 -11.54
N HIS A 238 6.94 -0.89 -11.44
CA HIS A 238 5.90 0.13 -11.36
C HIS A 238 5.74 0.56 -9.90
N ALA A 239 5.93 1.85 -9.62
CA ALA A 239 5.82 2.41 -8.27
C ALA A 239 4.48 3.12 -8.08
N PHE A 240 3.97 3.00 -6.85
CA PHE A 240 2.73 3.59 -6.41
C PHE A 240 2.94 4.23 -5.03
N THR A 241 2.45 5.45 -4.82
CA THR A 241 2.58 6.16 -3.53
C THR A 241 1.23 6.45 -2.92
N ASN A 242 1.03 6.10 -1.65
CA ASN A 242 -0.20 6.39 -0.93
C ASN A 242 -0.44 7.92 -0.87
N PHE A 243 -1.65 8.37 -1.23
CA PHE A 243 -1.95 9.81 -1.25
C PHE A 243 -3.38 10.17 -0.85
N GLU A 244 -4.30 9.22 -0.78
CA GLU A 244 -5.64 9.41 -0.19
C GLU A 244 -6.04 8.17 0.59
N LEU A 245 -6.88 8.31 1.60
CA LEU A 245 -7.41 7.19 2.37
C LEU A 245 -8.89 7.45 2.66
N PHE A 246 -9.71 6.41 2.57
CA PHE A 246 -11.16 6.44 2.75
C PHE A 246 -11.58 5.25 3.62
N ARG A 247 -12.73 5.35 4.31
CA ARG A 247 -13.38 4.17 4.90
C ARG A 247 -14.88 4.16 4.62
N SER A 248 -15.45 2.96 4.49
CA SER A 248 -16.88 2.73 4.29
C SER A 248 -17.36 1.56 5.15
N ALA A 249 -18.53 1.69 5.77
CA ALA A 249 -19.22 0.59 6.45
C ALA A 249 -20.39 0.02 5.61
N GLU A 250 -20.49 0.42 4.33
CA GLU A 250 -21.60 0.00 3.46
C GLU A 250 -21.28 -1.34 2.78
N TYR A 251 -21.92 -2.41 3.23
CA TYR A 251 -21.86 -3.72 2.60
C TYR A 251 -23.22 -4.42 2.63
N THR A 252 -23.44 -5.35 1.70
CA THR A 252 -24.68 -6.15 1.60
C THR A 252 -24.33 -7.63 1.66
N PRO A 253 -24.92 -8.40 2.60
CA PRO A 253 -24.77 -9.86 2.60
C PRO A 253 -25.30 -10.48 1.30
N LEU A 254 -24.51 -11.34 0.68
CA LEU A 254 -24.90 -12.08 -0.51
C LEU A 254 -25.65 -13.36 -0.15
N LYS A 255 -26.32 -13.95 -1.14
CA LYS A 255 -26.99 -15.26 -1.00
C LYS A 255 -26.00 -16.43 -1.01
N ILE A 256 -24.79 -16.20 -1.53
CA ILE A 256 -23.67 -17.14 -1.43
C ILE A 256 -23.20 -17.07 0.04
N GLU A 257 -22.98 -18.22 0.67
CA GLU A 257 -22.58 -18.29 2.07
C GLU A 257 -21.29 -17.50 2.32
N ASN A 258 -21.18 -16.87 3.50
CA ASN A 258 -19.96 -16.22 3.98
C ASN A 258 -19.44 -15.03 3.16
N LEU A 259 -20.24 -14.49 2.21
CA LEU A 259 -19.84 -13.36 1.37
C LEU A 259 -20.64 -12.09 1.64
N TYR A 260 -19.92 -10.98 1.82
CA TYR A 260 -20.46 -9.62 1.80
C TYR A 260 -20.02 -8.90 0.53
N GLU A 261 -20.95 -8.28 -0.19
CA GLU A 261 -20.65 -7.33 -1.27
C GLU A 261 -20.34 -5.97 -0.66
N VAL A 262 -19.14 -5.46 -0.91
CA VAL A 262 -18.71 -4.14 -0.47
C VAL A 262 -19.22 -3.09 -1.44
N THR A 263 -19.89 -2.06 -0.92
CA THR A 263 -20.37 -0.95 -1.73
C THR A 263 -19.22 0.01 -2.00
N ILE A 264 -18.81 0.13 -3.27
CA ILE A 264 -17.82 1.12 -3.70
C ILE A 264 -18.48 2.52 -3.70
N PRO A 265 -17.93 3.51 -2.98
CA PRO A 265 -18.52 4.84 -2.91
C PRO A 265 -18.62 5.51 -4.28
N LYS A 266 -19.75 6.21 -4.52
CA LYS A 266 -20.05 6.81 -5.83
C LYS A 266 -19.10 7.93 -6.26
N TYR A 267 -18.40 8.54 -5.30
CA TYR A 267 -17.44 9.61 -5.56
C TYR A 267 -16.03 9.09 -5.90
N PHE A 268 -15.81 7.77 -5.87
CA PHE A 268 -14.54 7.20 -6.28
C PHE A 268 -14.23 7.57 -7.73
N LYS A 269 -12.95 7.74 -8.02
CA LYS A 269 -12.41 7.96 -9.36
C LYS A 269 -11.67 6.71 -9.83
N ASN A 270 -11.32 6.68 -11.12
CA ASN A 270 -10.40 5.67 -11.62
C ASN A 270 -9.11 5.69 -10.77
N GLY A 271 -8.65 4.55 -10.30
CA GLY A 271 -7.54 4.53 -9.34
C GLY A 271 -7.06 3.14 -8.97
N TYR A 272 -5.93 3.13 -8.27
CA TYR A 272 -5.40 1.99 -7.56
C TYR A 272 -5.72 2.16 -6.08
N TYR A 273 -6.34 1.13 -5.48
CA TYR A 273 -6.82 1.16 -4.11
C TYR A 273 -6.29 -0.06 -3.36
N TRP A 274 -5.57 0.15 -2.26
CA TRP A 274 -5.19 -0.88 -1.31
C TRP A 274 -6.31 -1.04 -0.27
N VAL A 275 -6.77 -2.26 -0.06
CA VAL A 275 -7.98 -2.54 0.73
C VAL A 275 -7.60 -3.27 2.02
N ASN A 276 -7.95 -2.72 3.19
CA ASN A 276 -7.74 -3.30 4.53
C ASN A 276 -6.37 -3.99 4.73
N ASP A 277 -5.26 -3.37 4.29
CA ASP A 277 -3.92 -3.97 4.36
C ASP A 277 -3.77 -5.33 3.64
N ILE A 278 -4.73 -5.74 2.81
CA ILE A 278 -4.76 -7.05 2.15
C ILE A 278 -4.10 -7.01 0.79
N GLY A 279 -4.37 -5.96 0.01
CA GLY A 279 -3.78 -5.81 -1.31
C GLY A 279 -4.47 -4.79 -2.19
N MET A 280 -3.88 -4.59 -3.36
CA MET A 280 -4.28 -3.61 -4.35
C MET A 280 -5.35 -4.14 -5.32
N VAL A 281 -6.31 -3.27 -5.64
CA VAL A 281 -7.29 -3.41 -6.71
C VAL A 281 -7.30 -2.17 -7.58
N ARG A 282 -7.50 -2.35 -8.89
CA ARG A 282 -7.76 -1.25 -9.83
C ARG A 282 -9.27 -1.04 -9.94
N ILE A 283 -9.76 0.16 -9.73
CA ILE A 283 -11.19 0.49 -9.88
C ILE A 283 -11.36 1.41 -11.08
N ILE A 284 -12.25 1.03 -12.00
CA ILE A 284 -12.63 1.82 -13.17
C ILE A 284 -14.11 2.22 -13.01
N THR A 285 -14.35 3.51 -12.80
CA THR A 285 -15.66 4.05 -12.39
C THR A 285 -16.54 4.47 -13.56
N SER A 286 -15.94 4.71 -14.73
CA SER A 286 -16.67 4.96 -15.97
C SER A 286 -16.07 4.19 -17.14
N GLY A 287 -16.93 3.55 -17.92
CA GLY A 287 -16.55 2.73 -19.06
C GLY A 287 -16.08 1.31 -18.72
N LYS A 288 -15.78 0.56 -19.77
CA LYS A 288 -15.37 -0.86 -19.73
C LYS A 288 -13.92 -1.07 -20.17
N SER A 289 -13.11 -0.02 -20.05
CA SER A 289 -11.72 -0.06 -20.46
C SER A 289 -10.90 1.06 -19.84
N TYR A 290 -9.60 0.82 -19.68
CA TYR A 290 -8.65 1.81 -19.22
C TYR A 290 -7.36 1.78 -20.07
N VAL A 291 -6.50 2.78 -19.89
CA VAL A 291 -5.18 2.89 -20.51
C VAL A 291 -4.18 3.02 -19.38
N LEU A 292 -3.15 2.18 -19.33
CA LEU A 292 -2.30 2.04 -18.13
C LEU A 292 -1.56 3.33 -17.78
N ASN A 293 -1.12 4.09 -18.79
CA ASN A 293 -0.41 5.35 -18.60
C ASN A 293 -1.30 6.60 -18.63
N ASP A 294 -2.60 6.44 -18.35
CA ASP A 294 -3.53 7.57 -18.17
C ASP A 294 -3.41 8.15 -16.76
N PHE A 295 -2.24 8.71 -16.46
CA PHE A 295 -1.92 9.30 -15.16
C PHE A 295 -2.93 10.38 -14.76
N ASP A 296 -3.43 11.16 -15.72
CA ASP A 296 -4.43 12.19 -15.46
C ASP A 296 -5.73 11.57 -14.93
N SER A 297 -6.16 10.43 -15.48
CA SER A 297 -7.32 9.71 -14.97
C SER A 297 -7.07 9.08 -13.60
N PHE A 298 -5.91 8.43 -13.41
CA PHE A 298 -5.61 7.66 -12.19
C PHE A 298 -5.21 8.50 -10.99
N ASN A 299 -4.51 9.62 -11.22
CA ASN A 299 -3.91 10.44 -10.16
C ASN A 299 -4.73 11.69 -9.84
N ASN A 300 -5.88 11.89 -10.49
CA ASN A 300 -6.76 13.01 -10.18
C ASN A 300 -7.32 12.84 -8.75
N PRO A 301 -6.95 13.70 -7.79
CA PRO A 301 -7.34 13.55 -6.39
C PRO A 301 -8.86 13.68 -6.23
N ILE A 302 -9.45 12.90 -5.34
CA ILE A 302 -10.85 13.01 -4.93
C ILE A 302 -10.99 14.09 -3.86
N LEU A 303 -10.05 14.13 -2.93
CA LEU A 303 -9.96 15.04 -1.80
C LEU A 303 -9.08 16.24 -2.17
N GLU A 304 -9.51 17.43 -1.78
CA GLU A 304 -8.70 18.64 -1.97
C GLU A 304 -7.75 18.83 -0.77
N ALA A 305 -6.53 19.28 -1.05
CA ALA A 305 -5.61 19.71 -0.01
C ALA A 305 -6.16 20.98 0.66
N ILE A 306 -6.11 21.03 1.99
CA ILE A 306 -6.63 22.14 2.77
C ILE A 306 -5.45 22.99 3.27
N GLU A 307 -5.48 24.29 3.01
CA GLU A 307 -4.52 25.22 3.61
C GLU A 307 -5.02 25.63 5.00
N ASP A 308 -4.24 25.32 6.04
CA ASP A 308 -4.53 25.73 7.42
C ASP A 308 -4.40 27.26 7.59
N TYR A 309 -4.94 27.78 8.69
CA TYR A 309 -4.88 29.20 9.04
C TYR A 309 -3.45 29.79 9.13
N ASP A 310 -2.43 28.95 9.31
CA ASP A 310 -1.02 29.35 9.36
C ASP A 310 -0.29 29.27 8.00
N GLY A 311 -1.00 28.89 6.93
CA GLY A 311 -0.44 28.71 5.59
C GLY A 311 0.17 27.34 5.34
N THR A 312 0.06 26.39 6.29
CA THR A 312 0.48 25.00 6.09
C THR A 312 -0.50 24.27 5.18
N ILE A 313 0.00 23.61 4.13
CA ILE A 313 -0.83 22.76 3.27
C ILE A 313 -0.96 21.39 3.94
N LYS A 314 -2.18 21.01 4.33
CA LYS A 314 -2.53 19.66 4.75
C LYS A 314 -2.87 18.81 3.52
N LEU A 315 -2.16 17.69 3.39
CA LEU A 315 -2.43 16.66 2.39
C LEU A 315 -3.85 16.08 2.57
N PRO A 316 -4.42 15.44 1.53
CA PRO A 316 -5.72 14.76 1.60
C PRO A 316 -5.89 13.96 2.90
N GLN A 317 -6.71 14.50 3.80
CA GLN A 317 -7.04 13.85 5.05
C GLN A 317 -8.13 12.81 4.81
N VAL A 318 -8.14 11.74 5.59
CA VAL A 318 -9.11 10.65 5.49
C VAL A 318 -10.56 11.14 5.62
N TYR A 319 -10.74 12.34 6.18
CA TYR A 319 -12.03 12.98 6.35
C TYR A 319 -12.09 14.35 5.63
N SER A 320 -12.89 14.46 4.58
CA SER A 320 -13.48 15.74 4.18
C SER A 320 -14.60 16.14 5.14
N GLU A 321 -14.65 17.41 5.57
CA GLU A 321 -15.81 17.99 6.27
C GLU A 321 -17.09 17.97 5.42
N VAL A 322 -16.97 17.66 4.12
CA VAL A 322 -18.09 17.50 3.19
C VAL A 322 -18.77 16.16 3.49
N SER A 323 -19.95 16.23 4.09
CA SER A 323 -20.78 15.07 4.49
C SER A 323 -21.04 14.06 3.36
N GLU A 324 -21.05 14.52 2.11
CA GLU A 324 -21.27 13.72 0.90
C GLU A 324 -20.06 12.85 0.53
N LEU A 325 -18.87 13.20 1.02
CA LEU A 325 -17.63 12.46 0.82
C LEU A 325 -17.34 11.47 1.94
N ASN A 326 -18.11 11.49 3.03
CA ASN A 326 -17.91 10.65 4.21
C ASN A 326 -19.22 10.12 4.82
N GLN A 327 -19.57 8.89 4.44
CA GLN A 327 -20.73 8.20 4.99
C GLN A 327 -20.43 7.47 6.32
N TYR A 328 -19.15 7.26 6.66
CA TYR A 328 -18.73 6.65 7.92
C TYR A 328 -18.75 7.68 9.07
N LYS A 329 -19.34 7.31 10.22
CA LYS A 329 -19.41 8.12 11.44
C LYS A 329 -18.80 7.36 12.62
N SER A 330 -18.12 8.08 13.51
CA SER A 330 -17.52 7.59 14.74
C SER A 330 -17.84 8.56 15.88
N GLU A 331 -17.83 8.09 17.12
CA GLU A 331 -17.99 8.92 18.33
C GLU A 331 -16.67 9.08 19.10
N THR A 332 -15.59 8.49 18.61
CA THR A 332 -14.26 8.56 19.25
C THR A 332 -13.52 9.82 18.77
N PRO A 333 -13.20 10.78 19.66
CA PRO A 333 -12.43 11.97 19.28
C PRO A 333 -11.10 11.59 18.62
N GLY A 334 -10.83 12.16 17.44
CA GLY A 334 -9.64 11.84 16.64
C GLY A 334 -9.76 10.59 15.75
N ALA A 335 -10.75 9.72 15.97
CA ALA A 335 -11.01 8.62 15.06
C ALA A 335 -11.73 9.11 13.79
N LEU A 336 -11.54 8.37 12.70
CA LEU A 336 -12.21 8.68 11.44
C LEU A 336 -13.74 8.69 11.59
N GLY A 337 -14.44 9.68 11.02
CA GLY A 337 -15.89 9.76 11.13
C GLY A 337 -16.39 10.52 12.35
N TYR A 338 -15.48 11.00 13.21
CA TYR A 338 -15.86 11.75 14.40
C TYR A 338 -16.56 13.06 14.05
N VAL A 339 -17.82 13.17 14.44
CA VAL A 339 -18.58 14.43 14.41
C VAL A 339 -18.65 14.93 15.85
N ASP A 340 -18.13 16.13 16.10
CA ASP A 340 -18.22 16.76 17.42
C ASP A 340 -19.70 16.96 17.81
N PRO A 341 -20.17 16.28 18.88
CA PRO A 341 -21.56 16.35 19.28
C PRO A 341 -22.00 17.74 19.76
N GLU A 342 -21.10 18.71 19.98
CA GLU A 342 -21.47 20.05 20.44
C GLU A 342 -21.89 21.04 19.34
N SER A 343 -21.98 20.60 18.07
CA SER A 343 -22.40 21.44 16.96
C SER A 343 -23.85 21.24 16.47
N ASP A 344 -24.77 20.67 17.26
CA ASP A 344 -26.19 21.04 17.14
C ASP A 344 -27.06 20.66 18.35
N THR A 345 -28.06 21.49 18.59
CA THR A 345 -28.78 21.75 19.85
C THR A 345 -29.52 20.63 20.63
N THR A 346 -29.53 20.81 21.97
CA THR A 346 -30.60 20.53 22.98
C THR A 346 -31.00 19.09 23.41
N THR A 347 -30.63 18.76 24.65
CA THR A 347 -31.36 18.00 25.72
C THR A 347 -32.30 16.84 25.35
N THR A 348 -32.07 15.62 25.87
CA THR A 348 -32.57 15.12 27.19
C THR A 348 -32.10 13.69 27.46
N ASP A 349 -31.77 13.42 28.73
CA ASP A 349 -31.47 12.10 29.30
C ASP A 349 -32.54 11.04 29.02
N SER A 350 -32.08 9.80 28.81
CA SER A 350 -32.69 8.64 29.46
C SER A 350 -31.72 7.46 29.55
N GLU A 351 -31.49 7.00 30.78
CA GLU A 351 -30.86 5.73 31.13
C GLU A 351 -31.51 4.54 30.41
N LYS A 352 -30.71 3.55 29.97
CA LYS A 352 -31.09 2.13 30.02
C LYS A 352 -29.94 1.14 29.80
N THR A 353 -29.68 0.39 30.87
CA THR A 353 -29.45 -1.06 30.98
C THR A 353 -28.40 -1.75 30.09
N ASP A 354 -27.38 -2.27 30.78
CA ASP A 354 -26.46 -3.32 30.34
C ASP A 354 -27.19 -4.53 29.75
N THR A 355 -27.07 -4.68 28.42
CA THR A 355 -27.13 -5.97 27.74
C THR A 355 -25.79 -6.17 27.08
N LYS A 356 -25.12 -7.29 27.38
CA LYS A 356 -23.84 -7.70 26.75
C LYS A 356 -23.91 -7.47 25.25
N LYS A 357 -23.18 -6.46 24.77
CA LYS A 357 -23.03 -6.15 23.35
C LYS A 357 -22.15 -7.25 22.71
N PRO A 358 -22.47 -7.70 21.50
CA PRO A 358 -21.53 -8.48 20.71
C PRO A 358 -20.28 -7.63 20.45
N VAL A 359 -19.14 -8.31 20.43
CA VAL A 359 -17.83 -7.71 20.22
C VAL A 359 -17.77 -7.17 18.79
N ILE A 360 -17.46 -5.89 18.67
CA ILE A 360 -17.12 -5.23 17.42
C ILE A 360 -15.59 -5.32 17.30
N GLY A 361 -15.10 -6.28 16.52
CA GLY A 361 -13.66 -6.49 16.34
C GLY A 361 -13.09 -5.60 15.24
N LYS A 362 -12.09 -4.78 15.56
CA LYS A 362 -11.17 -4.18 14.58
C LYS A 362 -10.18 -5.26 14.13
N THR A 363 -10.10 -5.58 12.85
CA THR A 363 -9.20 -6.63 12.36
C THR A 363 -7.75 -6.15 12.18
N ASN A 364 -7.11 -5.69 13.26
CA ASN A 364 -5.69 -5.38 13.23
C ASN A 364 -4.90 -6.66 13.49
N THR A 365 -4.56 -7.40 12.42
CA THR A 365 -3.72 -8.60 12.55
C THR A 365 -2.26 -8.22 12.59
N LYS A 366 -1.62 -8.33 13.77
CA LYS A 366 -0.16 -8.18 13.92
C LYS A 366 0.50 -9.54 13.90
N TYR A 367 1.71 -9.61 13.36
CA TYR A 367 2.49 -10.84 13.30
C TYR A 367 3.83 -10.68 14.02
N PHE A 368 4.20 -11.69 14.80
CA PHE A 368 5.45 -11.72 15.55
C PHE A 368 6.18 -13.03 15.28
N LYS A 369 7.45 -12.94 14.92
CA LYS A 369 8.35 -14.09 14.91
C LYS A 369 8.86 -14.32 16.33
N VAL A 370 8.78 -15.56 16.79
CA VAL A 370 9.30 -15.99 18.08
C VAL A 370 10.37 -17.04 17.87
N THR A 371 11.57 -16.79 18.40
CA THR A 371 12.67 -17.75 18.41
C THR A 371 12.89 -18.24 19.84
N ALA A 372 12.55 -19.50 20.08
CA ALA A 372 12.73 -20.21 21.34
C ALA A 372 14.16 -20.70 21.52
N ASN A 373 14.58 -20.83 22.78
CA ASN A 373 15.76 -21.61 23.16
C ASN A 373 15.40 -23.10 23.27
N ASP A 374 16.29 -23.94 23.80
CA ASP A 374 16.07 -25.40 23.93
C ASP A 374 15.13 -25.83 25.08
N THR A 375 14.42 -24.89 25.72
CA THR A 375 13.58 -25.18 26.90
C THR A 375 12.13 -24.75 26.69
N SER A 376 11.19 -25.58 27.15
CA SER A 376 9.77 -25.24 27.21
C SER A 376 9.48 -23.95 27.96
N GLY A 377 8.38 -23.31 27.59
CA GLY A 377 7.95 -22.08 28.24
C GLY A 377 6.62 -21.57 27.72
N THR A 378 6.10 -20.55 28.40
CA THR A 378 4.81 -19.94 28.09
C THR A 378 5.01 -18.51 27.63
N ILE A 379 4.39 -18.17 26.51
CA ILE A 379 4.29 -16.82 25.98
C ILE A 379 3.02 -16.19 26.55
N TYR A 380 3.13 -14.96 27.05
CA TYR A 380 2.01 -14.21 27.59
C TYR A 380 1.75 -12.97 26.73
N ILE A 381 0.48 -12.77 26.39
CA ILE A 381 0.01 -11.55 25.72
C ILE A 381 -0.98 -10.91 26.68
N ASN A 382 -0.53 -9.88 27.40
CA ASN A 382 -1.32 -9.18 28.40
C ASN A 382 -2.27 -8.22 27.69
N SER A 383 -3.57 -8.42 27.90
CA SER A 383 -4.61 -7.57 27.33
C SER A 383 -5.87 -7.61 28.20
N ASP A 384 -6.44 -6.43 28.45
CA ASP A 384 -7.76 -6.28 29.07
C ASP A 384 -8.91 -6.72 28.14
N GLU A 385 -8.60 -7.01 26.87
CA GLU A 385 -9.56 -7.41 25.84
C GLU A 385 -9.69 -8.93 25.76
N THR A 386 -10.92 -9.42 25.82
CA THR A 386 -11.24 -10.87 25.80
C THR A 386 -11.48 -11.42 24.41
N ASP A 387 -11.57 -10.54 23.42
CA ASP A 387 -12.17 -10.85 22.13
C ASP A 387 -11.15 -10.84 20.98
N GLY A 388 -9.89 -10.60 21.31
CA GLY A 388 -8.78 -10.82 20.40
C GLY A 388 -8.60 -12.32 20.09
N ASN A 389 -8.07 -12.59 18.91
CA ASN A 389 -7.64 -13.91 18.49
C ASN A 389 -6.11 -13.95 18.49
N VAL A 390 -5.53 -14.98 19.12
CA VAL A 390 -4.09 -15.23 19.09
C VAL A 390 -3.85 -16.62 18.53
N ILE A 391 -3.10 -16.68 17.44
CA ILE A 391 -2.82 -17.90 16.69
C ILE A 391 -1.31 -18.10 16.61
N LEU A 392 -0.82 -19.26 17.04
CA LEU A 392 0.54 -19.70 16.80
C LEU A 392 0.61 -20.56 15.54
N TYR A 393 1.53 -20.23 14.64
CA TYR A 393 1.92 -21.00 13.46
C TYR A 393 3.28 -21.65 13.68
N THR A 394 3.40 -22.91 13.26
CA THR A 394 4.69 -23.60 13.11
C THR A 394 5.11 -23.63 11.64
N ASN A 395 6.38 -23.94 11.38
CA ASN A 395 6.89 -24.12 10.01
C ASN A 395 6.30 -25.36 9.29
N THR A 396 5.51 -26.17 9.98
CA THR A 396 4.75 -27.30 9.45
C THR A 396 3.31 -26.92 9.11
N GLY A 397 2.95 -25.63 9.24
CA GLY A 397 1.61 -25.10 9.02
C GLY A 397 0.58 -25.47 10.08
N LYS A 398 0.99 -26.08 11.20
CA LYS A 398 0.11 -26.35 12.34
C LYS A 398 -0.27 -25.02 13.01
N LYS A 399 -1.57 -24.83 13.23
CA LYS A 399 -2.15 -23.69 13.95
C LYS A 399 -2.56 -24.09 15.36
N THR A 400 -2.20 -23.28 16.35
CA THR A 400 -2.64 -23.45 17.76
C THR A 400 -3.24 -22.14 18.25
N TYR A 401 -4.46 -22.18 18.77
CA TYR A 401 -5.14 -21.01 19.31
C TYR A 401 -4.78 -20.84 20.79
N ALA A 402 -4.46 -19.60 21.19
CA ALA A 402 -4.22 -19.30 22.60
C ALA A 402 -5.53 -19.21 23.37
N GLU A 403 -5.49 -19.63 24.64
CA GLU A 403 -6.63 -19.44 25.55
C GLU A 403 -6.51 -18.11 26.29
N TYR A 404 -7.60 -17.35 26.36
CA TYR A 404 -7.69 -16.18 27.23
C TYR A 404 -7.93 -16.60 28.69
N LYS A 405 -7.12 -16.09 29.62
CA LYS A 405 -7.27 -16.31 31.06
C LYS A 405 -7.87 -15.07 31.71
N THR A 406 -9.18 -15.11 31.94
CA THR A 406 -9.96 -13.96 32.46
C THR A 406 -9.43 -13.38 33.77
N GLU A 407 -8.99 -14.23 34.71
CA GLU A 407 -8.47 -13.75 36.01
C GLU A 407 -7.10 -13.07 35.90
N ALA A 408 -6.30 -13.47 34.92
CA ALA A 408 -4.95 -12.95 34.70
C ALA A 408 -4.89 -11.87 33.60
N LYS A 409 -6.03 -11.62 32.93
CA LYS A 409 -6.19 -10.68 31.82
C LYS A 409 -5.12 -10.82 30.73
N ARG A 410 -4.96 -12.03 30.21
CA ARG A 410 -3.94 -12.35 29.20
C ARG A 410 -4.28 -13.60 28.40
N TYR A 411 -3.72 -13.69 27.20
CA TYR A 411 -3.64 -14.94 26.44
C TYR A 411 -2.37 -15.69 26.81
N GLU A 412 -2.45 -17.02 26.86
CA GLU A 412 -1.33 -17.89 27.18
C GLU A 412 -1.12 -18.92 26.06
N ILE A 413 0.14 -19.05 25.60
CA ILE A 413 0.57 -20.13 24.71
C ILE A 413 1.72 -20.87 25.38
N THR A 414 1.49 -22.12 25.77
CA THR A 414 2.54 -22.99 26.31
C THR A 414 3.13 -23.87 25.23
N LEU A 415 4.45 -23.80 25.07
CA LEU A 415 5.22 -24.64 24.16
C LEU A 415 6.03 -25.64 24.97
N ASN A 416 5.79 -26.93 24.72
CA ASN A 416 6.49 -28.00 25.40
C ASN A 416 7.79 -28.34 24.68
N ASP A 417 8.69 -29.09 25.34
CA ASP A 417 9.98 -29.48 24.75
C ASP A 417 9.84 -30.21 23.41
N LYS A 418 8.68 -30.86 23.17
CA LYS A 418 8.37 -31.49 21.89
C LYS A 418 8.12 -30.47 20.78
N ASP A 419 7.38 -29.40 21.07
CA ASP A 419 7.04 -28.37 20.07
C ASP A 419 8.29 -27.57 19.66
N ILE A 420 9.26 -27.43 20.58
CA ILE A 420 10.49 -26.66 20.38
C ILE A 420 11.58 -27.44 19.64
N LYS A 421 11.65 -28.77 19.83
CA LYS A 421 12.68 -29.62 19.20
C LYS A 421 12.63 -29.63 17.67
N ASP A 422 11.46 -29.40 17.09
CA ASP A 422 11.26 -29.56 15.65
C ASP A 422 11.65 -28.31 14.85
N THR A 423 11.49 -27.10 15.42
CA THR A 423 11.59 -25.86 14.63
C THR A 423 12.35 -24.74 15.33
N LYS A 424 12.31 -24.66 16.67
CA LYS A 424 12.74 -23.52 17.53
C LYS A 424 12.18 -22.14 17.13
N GLU A 425 11.59 -22.01 15.95
CA GLU A 425 10.98 -20.80 15.43
C GLU A 425 9.47 -21.01 15.29
N PHE A 426 8.73 -19.97 15.61
CA PHE A 426 7.28 -19.91 15.56
C PHE A 426 6.85 -18.53 15.09
N VAL A 427 5.61 -18.42 14.64
CA VAL A 427 4.98 -17.14 14.35
C VAL A 427 3.70 -17.01 15.15
N ILE A 428 3.47 -15.86 15.76
CA ILE A 428 2.20 -15.51 16.42
C ILE A 428 1.49 -14.49 15.56
N ALA A 429 0.23 -14.73 15.22
CA ALA A 429 -0.69 -13.71 14.73
C ALA A 429 -1.64 -13.30 15.85
N THR A 430 -1.84 -12.00 16.04
CA THR A 430 -2.81 -11.44 16.98
C THR A 430 -3.78 -10.57 16.21
N SER A 431 -5.09 -10.82 16.27
CA SER A 431 -6.11 -10.01 15.61
C SER A 431 -7.25 -9.65 16.57
N GLY A 432 -8.08 -8.66 16.25
CA GLY A 432 -9.23 -8.30 17.07
C GLY A 432 -8.91 -7.48 18.32
N PHE A 433 -7.67 -7.00 18.48
CA PHE A 433 -7.28 -6.15 19.60
C PHE A 433 -7.52 -4.66 19.26
N ALA A 434 -8.17 -3.89 20.14
CA ALA A 434 -8.49 -2.48 19.95
C ALA A 434 -7.50 -1.51 20.64
N GLU A 435 -6.78 -1.98 21.67
CA GLU A 435 -5.72 -1.27 22.40
C GLU A 435 -4.33 -1.94 22.25
N LYS A 436 -3.26 -1.25 22.70
CA LYS A 436 -1.91 -1.83 22.72
C LYS A 436 -1.84 -2.96 23.73
N PHE A 437 -1.46 -4.16 23.29
CA PHE A 437 -1.14 -5.30 24.17
C PHE A 437 0.37 -5.42 24.39
N GLU A 438 0.78 -5.99 25.52
CA GLU A 438 2.18 -6.28 25.83
C GLU A 438 2.45 -7.77 25.72
N MET A 439 3.52 -8.15 25.01
CA MET A 439 3.93 -9.54 24.89
C MET A 439 5.20 -9.82 25.70
N SER A 440 5.22 -10.93 26.42
CA SER A 440 6.38 -11.39 27.18
C SER A 440 6.66 -12.86 26.93
N THR A 441 7.95 -13.20 26.86
CA THR A 441 8.44 -14.56 26.63
C THR A 441 9.33 -15.03 27.76
N PRO A 442 9.58 -16.35 27.85
CA PRO A 442 10.62 -16.90 28.72
C PRO A 442 11.99 -16.25 28.49
N GLU A 443 12.82 -16.27 29.51
CA GLU A 443 14.17 -15.70 29.46
C GLU A 443 15.01 -16.37 28.34
N GLY A 444 15.65 -15.53 27.51
CA GLY A 444 16.49 -15.98 26.39
C GLY A 444 15.74 -16.28 25.09
N TRP A 445 14.40 -16.17 25.07
CA TRP A 445 13.62 -16.18 23.83
C TRP A 445 13.63 -14.81 23.18
N LYS A 446 13.52 -14.77 21.85
CA LYS A 446 13.45 -13.51 21.08
C LYS A 446 12.10 -13.36 20.42
N ILE A 447 11.60 -12.14 20.42
CA ILE A 447 10.38 -11.72 19.72
C ILE A 447 10.76 -10.59 18.77
N GLU A 448 10.34 -10.68 17.53
CA GLU A 448 10.55 -9.68 16.50
C GLU A 448 9.24 -9.47 15.73
N ASN A 449 8.95 -8.23 15.34
CA ASN A 449 7.84 -7.96 14.44
C ASN A 449 8.10 -8.64 13.08
N THR A 450 7.06 -9.17 12.45
CA THR A 450 7.14 -9.76 11.11
C THR A 450 5.90 -9.39 10.31
N THR A 451 5.89 -9.71 9.01
CA THR A 451 4.80 -9.41 8.08
C THR A 451 4.05 -10.66 7.67
N ARG A 452 2.79 -10.52 7.22
CA ARG A 452 1.94 -11.62 6.73
C ARG A 452 2.64 -12.46 5.65
N ASP A 453 3.36 -11.82 4.74
CA ASP A 453 4.04 -12.51 3.64
C ASP A 453 5.18 -13.40 4.13
N LYS A 454 5.97 -12.91 5.11
CA LYS A 454 6.99 -13.74 5.79
C LYS A 454 6.37 -14.90 6.57
N VAL A 455 5.12 -14.77 7.05
CA VAL A 455 4.37 -15.88 7.67
C VAL A 455 3.97 -16.92 6.65
N LYS A 456 3.49 -16.52 5.46
CA LYS A 456 3.16 -17.44 4.37
C LYS A 456 4.40 -18.23 3.95
N ASP A 457 5.54 -17.56 3.78
CA ASP A 457 6.81 -18.24 3.46
C ASP A 457 7.25 -19.20 4.57
N PHE A 458 7.13 -18.78 5.84
CA PHE A 458 7.46 -19.62 7.00
C PHE A 458 6.60 -20.88 7.09
N VAL A 459 5.29 -20.75 6.84
CA VAL A 459 4.32 -21.86 6.86
C VAL A 459 4.50 -22.78 5.65
N ASN A 460 4.87 -22.22 4.49
CA ASN A 460 4.99 -22.97 3.23
C ASN A 460 6.37 -23.62 3.03
N ASN A 461 7.37 -23.34 3.86
CA ASN A 461 8.72 -23.89 3.74
C ASN A 461 8.87 -25.37 4.17
N THR A 462 7.83 -26.18 3.92
CA THR A 462 7.88 -27.65 3.97
C THR A 462 7.82 -28.21 2.56
N SER A 463 8.92 -28.18 1.83
CA SER A 463 9.12 -29.04 0.64
C SER A 463 10.59 -29.25 0.23
N SER A 464 11.54 -28.38 0.56
CA SER A 464 12.91 -28.48 0.00
C SER A 464 13.94 -29.26 0.82
N LYS A 465 13.63 -29.66 2.07
CA LYS A 465 14.59 -30.41 2.92
C LYS A 465 14.40 -31.93 2.94
N GLY A 466 13.41 -32.47 2.22
CA GLY A 466 13.07 -33.91 2.25
C GLY A 466 13.51 -34.76 1.05
N GLU A 467 13.93 -34.16 -0.07
CA GLU A 467 14.23 -34.92 -1.31
C GLU A 467 15.71 -35.24 -1.55
N HIS A 468 16.62 -34.85 -0.65
CA HIS A 468 18.05 -35.21 -0.75
C HIS A 468 18.54 -36.28 0.24
N GLU A 469 17.64 -36.92 0.99
CA GLU A 469 17.96 -38.13 1.76
C GLU A 469 16.89 -39.22 1.58
N ARG A 470 16.82 -39.82 0.38
CA ARG A 470 16.42 -41.22 0.18
C ARG A 470 17.13 -41.86 -0.99
#